data_AF-A0A017HTM8-F1
#
_entry.id   AF-A0A017HTM8-F1
#
_cell.length_a   1.000
_cell.length_b   1.000
_cell.length_c   1.000
_cell.angle_alpha   90.00
_cell.angle_beta   90.00
_cell.angle_gamma   90.00
#
_symmetry.space_group_name_H-M   'P 1'
#
loop_
_entity.id
_entity.type
_entity.pdbx_description
1 polymer ?
#
loop_
_entity_poly.entity_id
_entity_poly.type
_entity_poly.pdbx_seq_one_letter_code
_entity_poly.pdbx_strand_id
1 'polypeptide(L)' 'MTRPLLSALALLLAGALPLHAQSFETAARTAWIYDDTSGTVLLAKNADEPIPRPPCRS' A
#
# COMPACT_ATOMS: atom_id res chain seq x y z
N MET A 1 -5.62 40.60 -7.30
CA MET A 1 -6.27 39.48 -8.01
C MET A 1 -5.36 38.24 -8.18
N THR A 2 -4.19 38.17 -7.54
CA THR A 2 -3.21 37.06 -7.68
C THR A 2 -3.29 36.00 -6.56
N ARG A 3 -3.84 36.36 -5.41
CA ARG A 3 -4.08 35.46 -4.25
C ARG A 3 -4.94 34.23 -4.58
N PRO A 4 -6.07 34.32 -5.31
CA PRO A 4 -6.87 33.14 -5.60
C PRO A 4 -6.16 32.19 -6.60
N LEU A 5 -5.33 32.74 -7.48
CA LEU A 5 -4.56 31.95 -8.44
C LEU A 5 -3.51 31.08 -7.76
N LEU A 6 -2.80 31.65 -6.77
CA LEU A 6 -1.83 30.95 -5.94
C LEU A 6 -2.50 29.84 -5.12
N SER A 7 -3.69 30.10 -4.56
CA SER A 7 -4.46 29.09 -3.83
C SER A 7 -4.93 27.94 -4.72
N ALA A 8 -5.41 28.23 -5.93
CA ALA A 8 -5.82 27.21 -6.89
C ALA A 8 -4.63 26.33 -7.33
N LEU A 9 -3.47 26.96 -7.58
CA LEU A 9 -2.26 26.25 -7.95
C LEU A 9 -1.76 25.33 -6.82
N ALA A 10 -1.78 25.80 -5.57
CA ALA A 10 -1.43 24.98 -4.41
C ALA A 10 -2.35 23.75 -4.25
N LEU A 11 -3.64 23.91 -4.53
CA LEU A 11 -4.62 22.81 -4.48
C LEU A 11 -4.36 21.75 -5.56
N LEU A 12 -4.02 22.20 -6.78
CA LEU A 12 -3.63 21.32 -7.89
C LEU A 12 -2.34 20.54 -7.59
N LEU A 13 -1.34 21.20 -7.01
CA LEU A 13 -0.08 20.56 -6.62
C LEU A 13 -0.27 19.56 -5.47
N ALA A 14 -1.18 19.83 -4.53
CA ALA A 14 -1.50 18.89 -3.44
C ALA A 14 -2.22 17.62 -3.93
N GLY A 15 -3.04 17.71 -4.98
CA GLY A 15 -3.72 16.55 -5.58
C GLY A 15 -2.82 15.63 -6.41
N ALA A 16 -1.64 16.11 -6.81
CA ALA A 16 -0.66 15.34 -7.58
C ALA A 16 0.33 14.55 -6.71
N LEU A 17 0.28 14.72 -5.38
CA LEU A 17 1.06 13.90 -4.46
C LEU A 17 0.57 12.45 -4.57
N PRO A 18 1.47 11.46 -4.71
CA PRO A 18 1.05 10.07 -4.61
C PRO A 18 0.42 9.89 -3.23
N LEU A 19 -0.89 9.60 -3.23
CA LEU A 19 -1.59 9.04 -2.09
C LEU A 19 -0.82 7.78 -1.75
N HIS A 20 0.06 7.86 -0.75
CA HIS A 20 0.89 6.74 -0.35
C HIS A 20 -0.08 5.59 -0.06
N ALA A 21 0.05 4.50 -0.83
CA ALA A 21 -0.76 3.31 -0.60
C ALA A 21 -0.61 2.95 0.87
N GLN A 22 -1.72 2.88 1.61
CA GLN A 22 -1.68 2.61 3.04
C GLN A 22 -1.06 1.24 3.26
N SER A 23 0.19 1.20 3.73
CA SER A 23 0.86 -0.04 4.07
C SER A 23 0.16 -0.65 5.28
N PHE A 24 -0.33 -1.88 5.14
CA PHE A 24 -0.91 -2.60 6.26
C PHE A 24 0.20 -3.24 7.10
N GLU A 25 0.27 -2.88 8.36
CA GLU A 25 1.23 -3.46 9.30
C GLU A 25 0.68 -4.73 9.94
N THR A 26 1.46 -5.81 9.90
CA THR A 26 1.11 -7.11 10.48
C THR A 26 2.33 -7.78 11.10
N ALA A 27 2.10 -8.53 12.18
CA ALA A 27 3.10 -9.36 12.85
C ALA A 27 3.55 -10.56 11.99
N ALA A 28 2.89 -10.83 10.87
CA ALA A 28 3.31 -11.87 9.94
C ALA A 28 4.68 -11.53 9.32
N ARG A 29 5.53 -12.56 9.22
CA ARG A 29 6.84 -12.46 8.57
C ARG A 29 6.71 -12.23 7.07
N THR A 30 5.75 -12.90 6.45
CA THR A 30 5.42 -12.81 5.02
C THR A 30 3.89 -12.66 4.88
N ALA A 31 3.44 -11.83 3.93
CA ALA A 31 2.00 -11.60 3.68
C ALA A 31 1.74 -11.07 2.26
N TRP A 32 0.56 -11.41 1.73
CA TRP A 32 0.02 -10.82 0.49
C TRP A 32 -1.41 -10.37 0.70
N ILE A 33 -1.76 -9.26 0.06
CA ILE A 33 -3.14 -8.84 -0.15
C ILE A 33 -3.33 -8.74 -1.65
N TYR A 34 -4.32 -9.45 -2.18
CA TYR A 34 -4.69 -9.39 -3.58
C TYR A 34 -6.20 -9.21 -3.70
N ASP A 35 -6.61 -8.54 -4.77
CA ASP A 35 -8.02 -8.46 -5.16
C ASP A 35 -8.41 -9.72 -5.91
N ASP A 36 -9.42 -10.45 -5.40
CA ASP A 36 -9.85 -11.73 -5.95
C ASP A 36 -10.47 -11.58 -7.36
N THR A 37 -11.12 -10.45 -7.63
CA THR A 37 -11.82 -10.23 -8.91
C THR A 37 -10.88 -9.84 -10.05
N SER A 38 -9.86 -9.03 -9.76
CA SER A 38 -8.93 -8.49 -10.77
C SER A 38 -7.56 -9.19 -10.78
N GLY A 39 -7.23 -9.96 -9.75
CA GLY A 39 -5.90 -10.55 -9.56
C GLY A 39 -4.81 -9.52 -9.24
N THR A 40 -5.19 -8.29 -8.87
CA THR A 40 -4.24 -7.22 -8.56
C THR A 40 -3.60 -7.46 -7.21
N VAL A 41 -2.27 -7.44 -7.13
CA VAL A 41 -1.56 -7.44 -5.84
C VAL A 41 -1.57 -6.04 -5.25
N LEU A 42 -2.22 -5.91 -4.09
CA LEU A 42 -2.36 -4.66 -3.35
C LEU A 42 -1.25 -4.48 -2.30
N LEU A 43 -0.72 -5.60 -1.78
CA LEU A 43 0.40 -5.62 -0.85
C LEU A 43 1.22 -6.90 -1.05
N ALA A 44 2.55 -6.77 -1.09
CA ALA A 44 3.49 -7.88 -1.02
C ALA A 44 4.52 -7.58 0.07
N LYS A 45 4.40 -8.24 1.23
CA LYS A 45 5.36 -8.16 2.34
C LYS A 45 6.18 -9.44 2.35
N ASN A 46 7.46 -9.36 1.99
CA ASN A 46 8.38 -10.50 1.99
C ASN A 46 7.80 -11.73 1.27
N ALA A 47 7.11 -11.48 0.17
CA ALA A 47 6.39 -12.45 -0.61
C ALA A 47 7.28 -13.64 -1.03
N ASP A 48 8.46 -13.33 -1.53
CA ASP A 48 9.35 -14.32 -2.13
C ASP A 48 10.14 -15.12 -1.09
N GLU A 49 9.93 -14.84 0.20
CA GLU A 49 10.60 -15.57 1.28
C GLU A 49 9.94 -16.95 1.53
N PRO A 50 10.76 -18.01 1.67
CA PRO A 50 10.24 -19.32 2.06
C PRO A 50 9.48 -19.26 3.39
N ILE A 51 8.24 -19.76 3.39
CA ILE A 51 7.43 -19.88 4.59
C ILE A 51 7.92 -21.10 5.40
N PRO A 52 8.35 -20.95 6.67
CA PRO A 52 8.70 -22.09 7.50
C PRO A 52 7.43 -22.86 7.81
N ARG A 53 7.52 -24.19 7.71
CA ARG A 53 6.44 -25.06 8.16
C ARG A 53 6.23 -24.84 9.67
N PRO A 54 4.98 -24.67 10.15
CA PRO A 54 4.71 -24.70 11.59
C PRO A 54 5.09 -26.08 12.17
N PRO A 55 5.52 -26.15 13.44
CA PRO A 55 5.83 -27.43 14.06
C PRO A 55 4.58 -28.33 14.11
N CYS A 56 4.75 -29.63 13.87
CA CYS A 56 3.68 -30.62 14.07
C CYS A 56 3.33 -30.64 15.56
N ARG A 57 2.18 -30.08 15.94
CA ARG A 57 1.65 -30.19 17.30
C ARG A 57 0.93 -31.53 17.41
N SER A 58 1.53 -32.50 18.11
CA SER A 58 0.90 -33.77 18.51
C SER A 58 -0.11 -33.57 19.62
#